data_AF-A0A7W0VG75-F1
#
_entry.id   AF-A0A7W0VG75-F1
#
_cell.length_a   1.000
_cell.length_b   1.000
_cell.length_c   1.000
_cell.angle_alpha   90.00
_cell.angle_beta   90.00
_cell.angle_gamma   90.00
#
_symmetry.space_group_name_H-M   'P 1'
#
loop_
_entity.id
_entity.type
_entity.pdbx_description
1 polymer ?
#
loop_
_entity_poly.entity_id
_entity_poly.type
_entity_poly.pdbx_seq_one_letter_code
_entity_poly.pdbx_strand_id
1 'polypeptide(L)' 'MVPAGVPAAGLYTDGRTYFDIHHTEADTLDKIDPAQLAENVAAIAVLAYVIADLPDRIDAP' A
#
# COMPACT_ATOMS: atom_id res chain seq x y z
N MET A 1 17.55 2.06 8.62
CA MET A 1 17.25 1.66 10.01
C MET A 1 17.38 0.14 10.09
N VAL A 2 17.95 -0.40 11.17
CA VAL A 2 18.01 -1.86 11.38
C VAL A 2 16.60 -2.34 11.76
N PRO A 3 16.00 -3.33 11.07
CA PRO A 3 14.66 -3.81 11.44
C PRO A 3 14.70 -4.46 12.82
N ALA A 4 13.78 -4.10 13.71
CA ALA A 4 13.66 -4.68 15.05
C ALA A 4 13.09 -6.12 15.05
N GLY A 5 13.34 -6.90 13.99
CA GLY A 5 12.73 -8.21 13.76
C GLY A 5 11.25 -8.16 13.38
N VAL A 6 10.67 -6.97 13.17
CA VAL A 6 9.26 -6.80 12.79
C VAL A 6 9.12 -6.98 11.27
N PRO A 7 8.29 -7.93 10.78
CA PRO A 7 7.97 -8.05 9.37
C PRO A 7 7.27 -6.79 8.86
N ALA A 8 7.67 -6.33 7.67
CA ALA A 8 7.04 -5.20 6.99
C ALA A 8 6.61 -5.61 5.59
N ALA A 9 5.47 -5.07 5.15
CA ALA A 9 4.97 -5.21 3.79
C ALA A 9 4.72 -3.81 3.22
N GLY A 10 4.95 -3.66 1.91
CA GLY A 10 4.67 -2.44 1.17
C GLY A 10 3.94 -2.78 -0.12
N LEU A 11 2.94 -1.97 -0.47
CA LEU A 11 2.28 -2.05 -1.77
C LEU A 11 3.11 -1.26 -2.79
N TYR A 12 3.58 -1.93 -3.84
CA TYR A 12 4.24 -1.29 -4.96
C TYR A 12 3.20 -0.99 -6.04
N THR A 13 2.93 0.28 -6.29
CA THR A 13 1.92 0.74 -7.24
C THR A 13 2.56 1.18 -8.56
N ASP A 14 1.74 1.39 -9.59
CA ASP A 14 2.20 2.07 -10.80
C ASP A 14 2.50 3.55 -10.50
N GLY A 15 3.77 3.92 -10.54
CA GLY A 15 4.24 5.27 -10.25
C GLY A 15 4.52 6.14 -11.48
N ARG A 16 4.17 5.69 -12.70
CA ARG A 16 4.59 6.34 -13.96
C ARG A 16 4.26 7.83 -14.04
N THR A 17 3.12 8.25 -13.48
CA THR A 17 2.64 9.64 -13.51
C THR A 17 2.77 10.36 -12.17
N TYR A 18 3.33 9.70 -11.14
CA TYR A 18 3.37 10.25 -9.78
C TYR A 18 4.11 11.59 -9.72
N PHE A 19 5.27 11.66 -10.37
CA PHE A 19 6.11 12.85 -10.38
C PHE A 19 5.67 13.95 -11.35
N ASP A 20 4.62 13.73 -12.13
CA ASP A 20 4.06 14.78 -12.99
C ASP A 20 3.43 15.91 -12.16
N ILE A 21 2.93 15.60 -10.95
CA ILE A 21 2.23 16.54 -10.06
C ILE A 21 2.80 16.60 -8.64
N HIS A 22 3.63 15.63 -8.25
CA HIS A 22 4.21 15.54 -6.89
C HIS A 22 4.89 16.86 -6.47
N HIS A 23 4.50 17.38 -5.30
CA HIS A 23 5.00 18.65 -4.76
C HIS A 23 4.69 19.90 -5.62
N THR A 24 3.60 19.89 -6.38
CA THR A 24 3.08 21.07 -7.09
C THR A 24 1.71 21.47 -6.55
N GLU A 25 1.21 22.65 -6.92
CA GLU A 25 -0.16 23.06 -6.62
C GLU A 25 -1.24 22.20 -7.32
N ALA A 26 -0.83 21.42 -8.34
CA ALA A 26 -1.71 20.50 -9.06
C ALA A 26 -1.88 19.13 -8.37
N ASP A 27 -1.25 18.91 -7.20
CA ASP A 27 -1.44 17.73 -6.36
C ASP A 27 -2.79 17.81 -5.63
N THR A 28 -3.85 17.57 -6.39
CA THR A 28 -5.25 17.69 -5.97
C THR A 28 -6.05 16.42 -6.28
N LEU A 29 -7.19 16.25 -5.61
CA LEU A 29 -7.99 15.00 -5.66
C LEU A 29 -8.45 14.63 -7.07
N ASP A 30 -8.63 15.59 -7.97
CA ASP A 30 -9.08 15.33 -9.35
C ASP A 30 -8.06 14.56 -10.21
N LYS A 31 -6.83 14.34 -9.71
CA LYS A 31 -5.82 13.48 -10.36
C LYS A 31 -5.89 12.02 -9.91
N ILE A 32 -6.71 11.70 -8.90
CA ILE A 32 -6.89 10.33 -8.43
C ILE A 32 -7.83 9.59 -9.37
N ASP A 33 -7.35 8.47 -9.91
CA ASP A 33 -8.17 7.49 -10.60
C ASP A 33 -8.92 6.62 -9.57
N PRO A 34 -10.27 6.67 -9.52
CA PRO A 34 -11.05 5.88 -8.57
C PRO A 34 -10.86 4.37 -8.70
N ALA A 35 -10.57 3.86 -9.91
CA ALA A 35 -10.35 2.43 -10.13
C ALA A 35 -9.03 1.99 -9.51
N GLN A 36 -7.94 2.72 -9.75
CA GLN A 36 -6.64 2.44 -9.13
C GLN A 36 -6.69 2.54 -7.61
N LEU A 37 -7.44 3.52 -7.08
CA LEU A 37 -7.67 3.63 -5.64
C LEU A 37 -8.41 2.40 -5.09
N ALA A 38 -9.48 1.96 -5.76
CA ALA A 38 -10.24 0.78 -5.35
C ALA A 38 -9.40 -0.51 -5.38
N GLU A 39 -8.54 -0.67 -6.38
CA GLU A 39 -7.60 -1.79 -6.47
C GLU A 39 -6.60 -1.79 -5.31
N ASN A 40 -6.01 -0.62 -5.00
CA ASN A 40 -5.09 -0.47 -3.86
C ASN A 40 -5.79 -0.77 -2.52
N VAL A 41 -7.04 -0.30 -2.36
CA VAL A 41 -7.86 -0.61 -1.18
C VAL A 41 -8.11 -2.10 -1.07
N ALA A 42 -8.50 -2.77 -2.16
CA ALA A 42 -8.74 -4.20 -2.16
C ALA A 42 -7.47 -4.99 -1.78
N ALA A 43 -6.31 -4.64 -2.35
CA ALA A 43 -5.04 -5.28 -2.04
C ALA A 43 -4.67 -5.17 -0.56
N ILE A 44 -4.74 -3.96 0.02
CA ILE A 44 -4.43 -3.75 1.45
C ILE A 44 -5.46 -4.39 2.36
N ALA A 45 -6.74 -4.33 2.02
CA ALA A 45 -7.81 -4.94 2.82
C ALA A 45 -7.66 -6.45 2.90
N VAL A 46 -7.40 -7.12 1.77
CA VAL A 46 -7.17 -8.57 1.73
C VAL A 46 -5.90 -8.94 2.49
N LEU A 47 -4.80 -8.21 2.29
CA LEU A 47 -3.55 -8.43 3.02
C LEU A 47 -3.77 -8.34 4.54
N ALA A 48 -4.42 -7.27 5.00
CA ALA A 48 -4.69 -7.04 6.41
C ALA A 48 -5.60 -8.12 6.99
N TYR A 49 -6.67 -8.49 6.28
CA TYR A 49 -7.60 -9.53 6.70
C TYR A 49 -6.90 -10.88 6.84
N VAL A 50 -6.18 -11.31 5.79
CA VAL A 50 -5.52 -12.63 5.77
C VAL A 50 -4.47 -12.71 6.87
N ILE A 51 -3.60 -11.71 7.03
CA ILE A 51 -2.57 -11.71 8.09
C ILE A 51 -3.19 -11.76 9.48
N ALA A 52 -4.31 -11.04 9.69
CA ALA A 52 -5.00 -11.03 10.98
C ALA A 52 -5.69 -12.37 11.31
N ASP A 53 -6.07 -13.15 10.28
CA ASP A 53 -6.80 -14.41 10.40
C ASP A 53 -5.90 -15.66 10.23
N LEU A 54 -4.58 -15.49 10.11
CA LEU A 54 -3.65 -16.62 10.05
C LEU A 54 -3.71 -17.44 11.37
N PRO A 55 -3.61 -18.77 11.29
CA PRO A 55 -3.60 -19.62 12.48
C PRO A 55 -2.36 -19.38 13.36
N ASP A 56 -1.26 -18.97 12.75
CA ASP A 56 0.01 -18.67 13.39
C ASP A 56 0.49 -17.26 12.98
N ARG A 57 1.44 -16.72 13.74
CA ARG A 57 2.05 -15.44 13.39
C ARG A 57 2.81 -15.54 12.06
N ILE A 58 2.83 -14.46 11.30
CA ILE A 58 3.59 -14.38 10.04
C ILE A 58 5.11 -14.53 10.21
N ASP A 59 5.61 -14.33 11.44
CA ASP A 59 7.00 -14.52 11.85
C ASP A 59 7.21 -15.75 12.77
N ALA A 60 6.25 -16.69 12.78
CA ALA A 60 6.43 -17.95 13.49
C ALA A 60 7.71 -18.68 12.99
N PRO A 61 8.46 -19.34 13.89
CA PRO A 61 9.73 -20.00 13.57
C PRO A 61 9.59 -21.18 12.61
#